data_AF-A0A933QZK3-F1
#
_entry.id   AF-A0A933QZK3-F1
#
_cell.length_a   1.000
_cell.length_b   1.000
_cell.length_c   1.000
_cell.angle_alpha   90.00
_cell.angle_beta   90.00
_cell.angle_gamma   90.00
#
_symmetry.space_group_name_H-M   'P 1'
#
loop_
_entity.id
_entity.type
_entity.pdbx_description
1 polymer ?
#
loop_
_entity_poly.entity_id
_entity_poly.type
_entity_poly.pdbx_seq_one_letter_code
_entity_poly.pdbx_strand_id
1 'polypeptide(L)'
;MMVIRKIKPMAWLLLLVLLVLDGAVVVWGFAEEEIGFRDVDGTYYPPTGNFPDNRVSTIHDDLTYALALAAGFSVTASHTIRIWDQLVDSEQLPSTVVSYTYGNAGFYSPPNPLLSCGSKNHARQIWPAGEFNSTTSSVTSRYGPYSPFFHFPHRNGDDLKALHDWAWGITSTLVGYEAYAWARPLPFDLTLIQAIDNGGCAITRTVNISMPIQAGSLKAFATYLHSLDDSYSHQDCLTALVGTGAPWGTHTILVLGDTSIPACDYNPTAPTNDDAHGREFGSIYTDKVRTIDATRAVYGELSARSVQREGVYFPLPLTTTLIVSGTQRTLDEAITHFVTDQNFDVPTYRRQYADNLVNAITSTVRVSIDRLYLPIITK
;
A
#
# COMPACT_ATOMS: atom_id res chain seq x y z
N MET A 1 37.57 56.33 -8.19
CA MET A 1 38.51 55.23 -7.89
C MET A 1 37.70 54.11 -7.24
N MET A 2 37.27 53.12 -8.02
CA MET A 2 36.29 52.11 -7.60
C MET A 2 37.04 50.85 -7.14
N VAL A 3 36.97 50.55 -5.84
CA VAL A 3 37.64 49.40 -5.23
C VAL A 3 36.81 48.15 -5.52
N ILE A 4 37.18 47.41 -6.56
CA ILE A 4 36.66 46.06 -6.81
C ILE A 4 37.29 45.13 -5.75
N ARG A 5 36.51 44.79 -4.72
CA ARG A 5 36.91 43.77 -3.74
C ARG A 5 37.01 42.42 -4.47
N LYS A 6 38.23 41.88 -4.54
CA LYS A 6 38.50 40.51 -4.98
C LYS A 6 37.74 39.53 -4.10
N ILE A 7 36.60 39.04 -4.58
CA ILE A 7 35.94 37.87 -4.00
C ILE A 7 36.92 36.70 -4.20
N LYS A 8 37.34 36.08 -3.10
CA LYS A 8 38.36 35.03 -3.10
C LYS A 8 37.87 33.83 -3.95
N PRO A 9 38.74 33.20 -4.76
CA PRO A 9 38.39 32.04 -5.60
C PRO A 9 37.86 30.83 -4.81
N MET A 10 38.05 30.85 -3.49
CA MET A 10 37.54 29.84 -2.56
C MET A 10 36.00 29.86 -2.41
N ALA A 11 35.35 31.00 -2.61
CA ALA A 11 33.89 31.10 -2.55
C ALA A 11 33.22 30.45 -3.77
N TRP A 12 33.85 30.55 -4.94
CA TRP A 12 33.38 29.87 -6.16
C TRP A 12 33.60 28.37 -6.11
N LEU A 13 34.70 27.91 -5.49
CA LEU A 13 34.94 26.47 -5.29
C LEU A 13 33.94 25.85 -4.30
N LEU A 14 33.56 26.57 -3.23
CA LEU A 14 32.56 26.08 -2.27
C LEU A 14 31.16 26.01 -2.91
N LEU A 15 30.80 27.00 -3.73
CA LEU A 15 29.52 26.99 -4.46
C LEU A 15 29.48 25.89 -5.53
N LEU A 16 30.62 25.62 -6.21
CA LEU A 16 30.72 24.50 -7.16
C LEU A 16 30.69 23.14 -6.47
N VAL A 17 31.31 22.99 -5.29
CA VAL A 17 31.23 21.74 -4.51
C VAL A 17 29.81 21.51 -3.97
N LEU A 18 29.08 22.57 -3.61
CA LEU A 18 27.65 22.48 -3.25
C LEU A 18 26.73 22.20 -4.45
N LEU A 19 27.11 22.62 -5.66
CA LEU A 19 26.37 22.34 -6.91
C LEU A 19 26.75 21.00 -7.57
N VAL A 20 27.89 20.40 -7.22
CA VAL A 20 28.35 19.08 -7.71
C VAL A 20 27.98 17.94 -6.74
N LEU A 21 27.41 18.27 -5.57
CA LEU A 21 26.72 17.31 -4.70
C LEU A 21 25.25 17.07 -5.13
N ASP A 22 24.91 17.43 -6.37
CA ASP A 22 23.67 17.03 -7.03
C ASP A 22 23.83 15.57 -7.51
N GLY A 23 23.53 14.63 -6.62
CA GLY A 23 23.56 13.20 -6.94
C GLY A 23 23.76 12.34 -5.72
N ALA A 24 22.70 11.62 -5.34
CA ALA A 24 22.62 10.69 -4.21
C ALA A 24 22.41 11.36 -2.84
N VAL A 25 21.49 12.31 -2.72
CA VAL A 25 20.64 12.28 -1.51
C VAL A 25 19.80 11.03 -1.64
N VAL A 26 20.19 9.98 -0.92
CA VAL A 26 19.39 8.78 -0.75
C VAL A 26 18.01 9.24 -0.32
N VAL A 27 16.99 9.00 -1.15
CA VAL A 27 15.61 9.06 -0.68
C VAL A 27 15.53 7.93 0.33
N TRP A 28 15.40 8.27 1.61
CA TRP A 28 15.12 7.26 2.62
C TRP A 28 13.72 6.75 2.29
N GLY A 29 13.64 5.55 1.70
CA GLY A 29 12.41 4.79 1.65
C GLY A 29 12.00 4.50 3.08
N PHE A 30 10.80 4.90 3.44
CA PHE A 30 10.20 4.44 4.67
C PHE A 30 8.96 3.64 4.29
N ALA A 31 9.04 2.33 4.50
CA ALA A 31 7.88 1.46 4.48
C ALA A 31 6.82 2.04 5.41
N GLU A 32 5.55 1.91 5.03
CA GLU A 32 4.45 2.21 5.96
C GLU A 32 4.65 1.48 7.29
N GLU A 33 5.20 0.27 7.20
CA GLU A 33 5.68 -0.53 8.30
C GLU A 33 6.92 -1.33 7.87
N GLU A 34 8.06 -1.22 8.58
CA GLU A 34 9.13 -2.23 8.44
C GLU A 34 8.70 -3.45 9.26
N ILE A 35 7.75 -4.22 8.71
CA ILE A 35 7.24 -5.45 9.31
C ILE A 35 8.14 -6.63 9.03
N GLY A 36 8.08 -7.61 9.92
CA GLY A 36 8.57 -8.92 9.57
C GLY A 36 7.67 -9.57 8.53
N PHE A 37 8.27 -10.28 7.59
CA PHE A 37 7.60 -10.88 6.45
C PHE A 37 7.38 -12.38 6.67
N ARG A 38 6.37 -12.98 6.03
CA ARG A 38 6.22 -14.44 6.01
C ARG A 38 6.23 -14.98 4.58
N ASP A 39 7.11 -15.93 4.30
CA ASP A 39 7.14 -16.62 3.01
C ASP A 39 5.92 -17.56 2.85
N VAL A 40 5.77 -18.14 1.65
CA VAL A 40 4.65 -18.99 1.24
C VAL A 40 4.54 -20.24 2.13
N ASP A 41 5.65 -20.68 2.71
CA ASP A 41 5.70 -21.81 3.65
C ASP A 41 5.41 -21.41 5.11
N GLY A 42 5.14 -20.12 5.36
CA GLY A 42 4.85 -19.57 6.67
C GLY A 42 6.08 -19.14 7.48
N THR A 43 7.30 -19.34 6.97
CA THR A 43 8.55 -18.90 7.60
C THR A 43 8.52 -17.40 7.85
N TYR A 44 8.67 -16.99 9.11
CA TYR A 44 8.69 -15.59 9.50
C TYR A 44 10.12 -15.04 9.52
N TYR A 45 10.31 -13.93 8.81
CA TYR A 45 11.53 -13.14 8.75
C TYR A 45 11.30 -11.87 9.56
N PRO A 46 11.93 -11.70 10.73
CA PRO A 46 11.81 -10.46 11.49
C PRO A 46 12.38 -9.27 10.69
N PRO A 47 11.91 -8.04 10.95
CA PRO A 47 12.46 -6.84 10.30
C PRO A 47 13.96 -6.70 10.59
N THR A 48 14.72 -6.08 9.68
CA THR A 48 16.17 -5.87 9.84
C THR A 48 16.48 -4.54 10.52
N GLY A 49 17.50 -4.50 11.38
CA GLY A 49 17.97 -3.26 12.01
C GLY A 49 17.44 -2.99 13.44
N ASN A 50 17.71 -1.80 13.98
CA ASN A 50 17.23 -1.36 15.30
C ASN A 50 15.78 -0.83 15.21
N PHE A 51 14.93 -1.51 14.45
CA PHE A 51 13.51 -1.21 14.46
C PHE A 51 12.92 -1.74 15.77
N PRO A 52 12.19 -0.91 16.53
CA PRO A 52 11.67 -1.37 17.79
C PRO A 52 10.64 -2.49 17.53
N ASP A 53 10.73 -3.58 18.29
CA ASP A 53 9.87 -4.77 18.21
C ASP A 53 8.36 -4.48 18.40
N ASN A 54 8.00 -3.21 18.55
CA ASN A 54 6.67 -2.69 18.86
C ASN A 54 5.92 -2.10 17.64
N ARG A 55 6.43 -2.22 16.41
CA ARG A 55 5.70 -1.76 15.21
C ARG A 55 4.77 -2.84 14.63
N VAL A 56 3.70 -2.36 14.01
CA VAL A 56 2.41 -3.04 13.82
C VAL A 56 2.42 -4.07 12.70
N SER A 57 1.41 -4.95 12.73
CA SER A 57 1.03 -5.83 11.64
C SER A 57 -0.38 -5.42 11.20
N THR A 58 -0.50 -4.96 9.95
CA THR A 58 -1.71 -4.41 9.34
C THR A 58 -2.83 -5.45 9.15
N ILE A 59 -3.99 -4.99 8.67
CA ILE A 59 -5.00 -5.88 8.09
C ILE A 59 -4.40 -6.67 6.92
N HIS A 60 -3.57 -6.03 6.09
CA HIS A 60 -2.99 -6.59 4.87
C HIS A 60 -2.12 -7.84 5.11
N ASP A 61 -1.48 -7.98 6.28
CA ASP A 61 -0.69 -9.17 6.63
C ASP A 61 -1.46 -10.14 7.55
N ASP A 62 -1.63 -9.79 8.84
CA ASP A 62 -2.10 -10.75 9.86
C ASP A 62 -3.56 -11.18 9.64
N LEU A 63 -4.43 -10.25 9.23
CA LEU A 63 -5.86 -10.52 9.14
C LEU A 63 -6.24 -11.18 7.81
N THR A 64 -5.64 -10.74 6.70
CA THR A 64 -5.89 -11.29 5.35
C THR A 64 -5.75 -12.81 5.30
N TYR A 65 -4.74 -13.39 5.97
CA TYR A 65 -4.59 -14.85 6.03
C TYR A 65 -5.72 -15.54 6.78
N ALA A 66 -6.11 -15.02 7.95
CA ALA A 66 -7.23 -15.58 8.72
C ALA A 66 -8.54 -15.46 7.94
N LEU A 67 -8.79 -14.34 7.27
CA LEU A 67 -9.97 -14.12 6.44
C LEU A 67 -9.99 -15.06 5.24
N ALA A 68 -8.88 -15.26 4.54
CA ALA A 68 -8.80 -16.17 3.40
C ALA A 68 -9.07 -17.63 3.84
N LEU A 69 -8.52 -18.04 4.98
CA LEU A 69 -8.87 -19.33 5.57
C LEU A 69 -10.37 -19.38 5.88
N ALA A 70 -10.93 -18.40 6.60
CA ALA A 70 -12.36 -18.39 6.91
C ALA A 70 -13.25 -18.37 5.65
N ALA A 71 -12.79 -17.77 4.55
CA ALA A 71 -13.49 -17.76 3.28
C ALA A 71 -13.43 -19.12 2.56
N GLY A 72 -12.50 -19.99 2.92
CA GLY A 72 -12.44 -21.37 2.41
C GLY A 72 -11.33 -21.68 1.44
N PHE A 73 -10.36 -20.77 1.30
CA PHE A 73 -9.13 -21.06 0.56
C PHE A 73 -8.29 -22.13 1.27
N SER A 74 -7.43 -22.80 0.50
CA SER A 74 -6.41 -23.68 1.06
C SER A 74 -5.36 -22.87 1.84
N VAL A 75 -4.56 -23.54 2.68
CA VAL A 75 -3.44 -22.90 3.38
C VAL A 75 -2.47 -22.23 2.39
N THR A 76 -2.09 -22.93 1.32
CA THR A 76 -1.19 -22.39 0.28
C THR A 76 -1.77 -21.18 -0.44
N ALA A 77 -3.06 -21.23 -0.81
CA ALA A 77 -3.72 -20.09 -1.45
C ALA A 77 -3.83 -18.91 -0.49
N SER A 78 -4.15 -19.15 0.78
CA SER A 78 -4.24 -18.11 1.81
C SER A 78 -2.89 -17.44 2.06
N HIS A 79 -1.79 -18.20 2.07
CA HIS A 79 -0.43 -17.64 2.13
C HIS A 79 -0.11 -16.80 0.90
N THR A 80 -0.47 -17.28 -0.29
CA THR A 80 -0.29 -16.50 -1.53
C THR A 80 -1.04 -15.17 -1.44
N ILE A 81 -2.29 -15.19 -0.98
CA ILE A 81 -3.09 -13.98 -0.83
C ILE A 81 -2.41 -13.02 0.16
N ARG A 82 -2.12 -13.46 1.39
CA ARG A 82 -1.44 -12.64 2.40
C ARG A 82 -0.16 -11.98 1.86
N ILE A 83 0.70 -12.77 1.21
CA ILE A 83 1.97 -12.26 0.70
C ILE A 83 1.72 -11.18 -0.34
N TRP A 84 0.89 -11.45 -1.34
CA TRP A 84 0.70 -10.50 -2.44
C TRP A 84 -0.15 -9.28 -2.06
N ASP A 85 -0.94 -9.39 -0.99
CA ASP A 85 -1.65 -8.29 -0.35
C ASP A 85 -0.64 -7.37 0.34
N GLN A 86 0.22 -7.94 1.19
CA GLN A 86 1.28 -7.20 1.90
C GLN A 86 2.36 -6.61 0.98
N LEU A 87 2.68 -7.28 -0.13
CA LEU A 87 3.74 -6.83 -1.03
C LEU A 87 3.41 -5.52 -1.74
N VAL A 88 2.15 -5.09 -1.75
CA VAL A 88 1.77 -3.80 -2.30
C VAL A 88 2.38 -2.65 -1.47
N ASP A 89 2.58 -2.82 -0.17
CA ASP A 89 3.19 -1.80 0.71
C ASP A 89 4.71 -1.95 0.91
N SER A 90 5.31 -3.03 0.41
CA SER A 90 6.69 -3.35 0.75
C SER A 90 7.71 -2.55 -0.08
N GLU A 91 8.57 -1.78 0.59
CA GLU A 91 9.73 -1.12 -0.03
C GLU A 91 10.97 -2.03 -0.05
N GLN A 92 11.17 -2.83 1.01
CA GLN A 92 12.36 -3.65 1.20
C GLN A 92 12.09 -4.78 2.20
N LEU A 93 12.31 -6.04 1.79
CA LEU A 93 12.24 -7.18 2.71
C LEU A 93 13.58 -7.42 3.46
N PRO A 94 13.53 -7.90 4.72
CA PRO A 94 14.71 -8.33 5.45
C PRO A 94 15.32 -9.62 4.86
N SER A 95 16.65 -9.62 4.72
CA SER A 95 17.51 -10.60 4.02
C SER A 95 17.51 -10.47 2.49
N THR A 96 18.72 -10.39 1.91
CA THR A 96 19.05 -10.21 0.48
C THR A 96 17.98 -9.47 -0.33
N VAL A 97 18.11 -8.15 -0.46
CA VAL A 97 17.23 -7.21 -1.22
C VAL A 97 16.42 -7.91 -2.32
N VAL A 98 15.27 -8.47 -1.98
CA VAL A 98 14.19 -8.69 -2.94
C VAL A 98 13.33 -7.45 -2.80
N SER A 99 13.79 -6.36 -3.41
CA SER A 99 12.87 -5.28 -3.74
C SER A 99 11.89 -5.91 -4.73
N TYR A 100 10.60 -5.98 -4.37
CA TYR A 100 9.56 -6.39 -5.30
C TYR A 100 9.35 -5.28 -6.32
N THR A 101 10.35 -5.12 -7.17
CA THR A 101 10.26 -4.39 -8.41
C THR A 101 9.55 -5.28 -9.39
N TYR A 102 8.46 -4.79 -10.00
CA TYR A 102 8.03 -5.37 -11.26
C TYR A 102 8.96 -4.92 -12.37
N GLY A 103 10.14 -5.55 -12.42
CA GLY A 103 10.95 -5.58 -13.62
C GLY A 103 10.15 -6.16 -14.79
N ASN A 104 10.33 -5.58 -15.96
CA ASN A 104 9.64 -5.88 -17.21
C ASN A 104 8.13 -5.63 -17.16
N ALA A 105 7.66 -4.83 -16.20
CA ALA A 105 6.35 -4.20 -16.32
C ALA A 105 6.38 -3.20 -17.49
N GLY A 106 5.25 -3.01 -18.15
CA GLY A 106 5.13 -2.06 -19.28
C GLY A 106 4.99 -0.62 -18.82
N PHE A 107 5.72 -0.22 -17.77
CA PHE A 107 5.72 1.15 -17.31
C PHE A 107 6.34 2.04 -18.38
N TYR A 108 5.64 3.11 -18.70
CA TYR A 108 6.13 4.08 -19.65
C TYR A 108 7.24 4.90 -19.01
N SER A 109 8.18 5.41 -19.81
CA SER A 109 9.18 6.34 -19.28
C SER A 109 8.47 7.54 -18.63
N PRO A 110 8.98 8.02 -17.47
CA PRO A 110 8.49 9.24 -16.86
C PRO A 110 8.47 10.39 -17.88
N PRO A 111 7.43 11.23 -17.90
CA PRO A 111 7.37 12.33 -18.85
C PRO A 111 8.53 13.30 -18.59
N ASN A 112 9.11 13.85 -19.66
CA ASN A 112 10.18 14.84 -19.52
C ASN A 112 9.59 16.12 -18.92
N PRO A 113 10.01 16.52 -17.70
CA PRO A 113 9.42 17.67 -17.03
C PRO A 113 9.71 18.99 -17.77
N LEU A 114 10.86 19.12 -18.44
CA LEU A 114 11.20 20.33 -19.20
C LEU A 114 10.23 20.59 -20.36
N LEU A 115 9.68 19.52 -20.95
CA LEU A 115 8.72 19.60 -22.05
C LEU A 115 7.28 19.69 -21.53
N SER A 116 6.99 18.96 -20.46
CA SER A 116 5.61 18.72 -20.01
C SER A 116 5.13 19.75 -18.98
N CYS A 117 6.04 20.39 -18.25
CA CYS A 117 5.70 21.30 -17.14
C CYS A 117 5.70 22.78 -17.52
N GLY A 118 6.20 23.15 -18.71
CA GLY A 118 6.25 24.54 -19.15
C GLY A 118 6.92 25.46 -18.13
N SER A 119 6.21 26.49 -17.66
CA SER A 119 6.71 27.45 -16.65
C SER A 119 6.50 27.01 -15.20
N LYS A 120 5.95 25.82 -14.93
CA LYS A 120 5.73 25.32 -13.57
C LYS A 120 7.04 24.88 -12.93
N ASN A 121 7.08 24.86 -11.60
CA ASN A 121 8.23 24.34 -10.86
C ASN A 121 8.40 22.84 -11.13
N HIS A 122 9.61 22.43 -11.51
CA HIS A 122 9.91 21.04 -11.83
C HIS A 122 11.35 20.61 -11.48
N ALA A 123 11.95 21.30 -10.51
CA ALA A 123 13.35 21.09 -10.12
C ALA A 123 13.61 19.73 -9.47
N ARG A 124 12.59 19.14 -8.82
CA ARG A 124 12.70 17.87 -8.11
C ARG A 124 11.45 17.05 -8.32
N GLN A 125 11.60 15.77 -8.70
CA GLN A 125 10.48 14.81 -8.66
C GLN A 125 10.16 14.46 -7.21
N ILE A 126 8.89 14.58 -6.84
CA ILE A 126 8.38 14.23 -5.51
C ILE A 126 7.42 13.04 -5.55
N TRP A 127 6.90 12.68 -6.73
CA TRP A 127 6.05 11.51 -6.93
C TRP A 127 6.30 10.87 -8.31
N PRO A 128 6.38 9.53 -8.41
CA PRO A 128 6.53 8.59 -7.28
C PRO A 128 7.81 8.87 -6.49
N ALA A 129 7.78 8.58 -5.19
CA ALA A 129 8.94 8.64 -4.31
C ALA A 129 9.76 7.36 -4.48
N GLY A 130 10.64 7.34 -5.48
CA GLY A 130 11.54 6.23 -5.77
C GLY A 130 12.18 6.34 -7.15
N GLU A 131 12.93 5.31 -7.57
CA GLU A 131 13.71 5.35 -8.80
C GLU A 131 13.03 4.56 -9.93
N PHE A 132 12.94 5.19 -11.10
CA PHE A 132 12.57 4.46 -12.32
C PHE A 132 13.84 3.87 -12.95
N ASN A 133 13.95 2.55 -12.98
CA ASN A 133 14.97 1.85 -13.74
C ASN A 133 14.48 1.61 -15.17
N SER A 134 14.99 2.42 -16.11
CA SER A 134 14.66 2.33 -17.53
C SER A 134 15.09 1.04 -18.22
N THR A 135 16.10 0.34 -17.70
CA THR A 135 16.60 -0.91 -18.29
C THR A 135 15.61 -2.06 -18.07
N THR A 136 15.02 -2.09 -16.89
CA THR A 136 14.03 -3.10 -16.49
C THR A 136 12.61 -2.56 -16.54
N SER A 137 12.38 -1.32 -16.99
CA SER A 137 11.07 -0.66 -16.92
C SER A 137 10.39 -0.85 -15.55
N SER A 138 11.16 -0.74 -14.48
CA SER A 138 10.67 -0.95 -13.11
C SER A 138 10.65 0.35 -12.34
N VAL A 139 9.56 0.58 -11.61
CA VAL A 139 9.51 1.60 -10.57
C VAL A 139 9.81 0.90 -9.24
N THR A 140 10.87 1.31 -8.56
CA THR A 140 10.91 1.17 -7.09
C THR A 140 10.14 2.34 -6.54
N SER A 141 9.16 2.10 -5.68
CA SER A 141 8.47 3.18 -4.99
C SER A 141 8.06 2.75 -3.59
N ARG A 142 7.84 3.76 -2.77
CA ARG A 142 7.35 3.66 -1.40
C ARG A 142 6.16 2.74 -1.13
N TYR A 143 5.26 2.64 -2.10
CA TYR A 143 4.02 1.88 -1.97
C TYR A 143 4.02 0.76 -3.00
N GLY A 144 5.14 0.04 -2.97
CA GLY A 144 5.44 -1.00 -3.91
C GLY A 144 5.46 -0.53 -5.37
N PRO A 145 5.43 -1.47 -6.31
CA PRO A 145 5.48 -1.19 -7.74
C PRO A 145 4.17 -0.58 -8.30
N TYR A 146 3.16 -0.40 -7.45
CA TYR A 146 1.84 0.15 -7.80
C TYR A 146 1.67 1.62 -7.43
N SER A 147 2.58 2.19 -6.64
CA SER A 147 2.53 3.58 -6.16
C SER A 147 2.18 4.63 -7.22
N PRO A 148 2.73 4.64 -8.46
CA PRO A 148 2.33 5.63 -9.45
C PRO A 148 0.87 5.51 -9.91
N PHE A 149 0.19 4.39 -9.59
CA PHE A 149 -1.03 3.96 -10.23
C PHE A 149 -2.24 3.80 -9.30
N PHE A 150 -2.05 3.31 -8.08
CA PHE A 150 -3.17 2.87 -7.24
C PHE A 150 -3.04 3.26 -5.76
N HIS A 151 -2.21 4.27 -5.44
CA HIS A 151 -1.86 4.46 -4.03
C HIS A 151 -3.03 4.83 -3.12
N PHE A 152 -4.12 5.45 -3.58
CA PHE A 152 -5.39 5.61 -2.82
C PHE A 152 -6.57 5.54 -3.78
N PRO A 153 -7.08 4.33 -4.11
CA PRO A 153 -8.11 4.23 -5.11
C PRO A 153 -9.45 4.71 -4.54
N HIS A 154 -10.24 5.38 -5.37
CA HIS A 154 -11.57 5.80 -4.93
C HIS A 154 -12.47 4.57 -4.83
N ARG A 155 -13.16 4.38 -3.69
CA ARG A 155 -14.01 3.20 -3.46
C ARG A 155 -15.03 2.92 -4.58
N ASN A 156 -15.51 3.98 -5.23
CA ASN A 156 -16.46 3.90 -6.36
C ASN A 156 -15.86 4.46 -7.65
N GLY A 157 -14.53 4.54 -7.74
CA GLY A 157 -13.81 5.08 -8.87
C GLY A 157 -13.48 4.04 -9.94
N ASP A 158 -13.11 4.55 -11.11
CA ASP A 158 -12.67 3.73 -12.24
C ASP A 158 -11.34 3.00 -11.94
N ASP A 159 -10.52 3.53 -11.03
CA ASP A 159 -9.26 2.96 -10.57
C ASP A 159 -9.47 1.63 -9.83
N LEU A 160 -10.30 1.62 -8.78
CA LEU A 160 -10.60 0.39 -8.03
C LEU A 160 -11.36 -0.62 -8.91
N LYS A 161 -12.28 -0.12 -9.75
CA LYS A 161 -13.04 -0.98 -10.67
C LYS A 161 -12.14 -1.65 -11.70
N ALA A 162 -11.20 -0.92 -12.30
CA ALA A 162 -10.29 -1.50 -13.29
C ALA A 162 -9.39 -2.58 -12.65
N LEU A 163 -8.94 -2.35 -11.42
CA LEU A 163 -8.18 -3.32 -10.65
C LEU A 163 -9.03 -4.55 -10.31
N HIS A 164 -10.27 -4.37 -9.84
CA HIS A 164 -11.24 -5.44 -9.63
C HIS A 164 -11.40 -6.29 -10.89
N ASP A 165 -11.73 -5.68 -12.03
CA ASP A 165 -12.04 -6.44 -13.26
C ASP A 165 -10.82 -7.24 -13.76
N TRP A 166 -9.61 -6.68 -13.64
CA TRP A 166 -8.37 -7.37 -13.99
C TRP A 166 -8.04 -8.49 -12.99
N ALA A 167 -8.16 -8.22 -11.70
CA ALA A 167 -7.95 -9.18 -10.61
C ALA A 167 -8.95 -10.35 -10.62
N TRP A 168 -10.18 -10.08 -11.06
CA TRP A 168 -11.20 -11.07 -11.33
C TRP A 168 -11.04 -11.76 -12.68
N GLY A 169 -10.11 -11.33 -13.54
CA GLY A 169 -9.93 -11.91 -14.87
C GLY A 169 -11.13 -11.70 -15.79
N ILE A 170 -11.95 -10.69 -15.51
CA ILE A 170 -13.03 -10.20 -16.38
C ILE A 170 -12.40 -9.53 -17.60
N THR A 171 -11.28 -8.83 -17.38
CA THR A 171 -10.40 -8.30 -18.44
C THR A 171 -8.98 -8.86 -18.27
N SER A 172 -8.27 -9.01 -19.38
CA SER A 172 -6.83 -9.32 -19.39
C SER A 172 -5.96 -8.06 -19.30
N THR A 173 -6.56 -6.88 -19.47
CA THR A 173 -5.85 -5.59 -19.51
C THR A 173 -6.14 -4.80 -18.25
N LEU A 174 -5.10 -4.46 -17.51
CA LEU A 174 -5.19 -3.51 -16.40
C LEU A 174 -5.05 -2.09 -16.96
N VAL A 175 -6.03 -1.24 -16.70
CA VAL A 175 -6.01 0.18 -17.05
C VAL A 175 -5.95 0.98 -15.76
N GLY A 176 -5.04 1.94 -15.68
CA GLY A 176 -4.91 2.82 -14.51
C GLY A 176 -4.39 4.19 -14.92
N TYR A 177 -4.43 5.14 -14.00
CA TYR A 177 -3.68 6.38 -14.19
C TYR A 177 -2.23 6.15 -13.79
N GLU A 178 -1.30 6.86 -14.40
CA GLU A 178 0.08 6.99 -13.95
C GLU A 178 0.30 8.43 -13.54
N ALA A 179 0.73 8.65 -12.30
CA ALA A 179 0.88 9.96 -11.71
C ALA A 179 2.36 10.32 -11.50
N TYR A 180 2.69 11.58 -11.79
CA TYR A 180 3.98 12.16 -11.50
C TYR A 180 3.85 13.59 -10.99
N ALA A 181 4.65 13.95 -10.00
CA ALA A 181 4.74 15.33 -9.52
C ALA A 181 6.19 15.79 -9.40
N TRP A 182 6.41 17.04 -9.77
CA TRP A 182 7.64 17.78 -9.54
C TRP A 182 7.37 19.09 -8.82
N ALA A 183 8.36 19.52 -8.05
CA ALA A 183 8.25 20.66 -7.16
C ALA A 183 9.56 21.47 -7.14
N ARG A 184 9.62 22.48 -6.27
CA ARG A 184 10.84 23.23 -5.97
C ARG A 184 11.88 22.33 -5.29
N PRO A 185 13.18 22.71 -5.30
CA PRO A 185 14.18 21.97 -4.56
C PRO A 185 13.87 21.94 -3.06
N LEU A 186 14.54 21.04 -2.33
CA LEU A 186 14.46 21.03 -0.87
C LEU A 186 14.93 22.37 -0.27
N PRO A 187 14.40 22.77 0.90
CA PRO A 187 13.38 22.09 1.71
C PRO A 187 11.95 22.57 1.43
N PHE A 188 11.68 23.18 0.27
CA PHE A 188 10.49 24.03 0.09
C PHE A 188 9.19 23.25 -0.14
N ASP A 189 9.25 22.18 -0.93
CA ASP A 189 8.09 21.36 -1.26
C ASP A 189 8.42 19.88 -0.98
N LEU A 190 7.69 19.29 -0.03
CA LEU A 190 7.89 17.94 0.48
C LEU A 190 6.70 17.03 0.17
N THR A 191 5.53 17.60 -0.13
CA THR A 191 4.29 16.89 -0.44
C THR A 191 3.71 17.34 -1.79
N LEU A 192 2.76 16.57 -2.33
CA LEU A 192 2.03 16.95 -3.55
C LEU A 192 1.26 18.26 -3.36
N ILE A 193 0.65 18.45 -2.20
CA ILE A 193 -0.16 19.65 -1.92
C ILE A 193 0.73 20.89 -1.90
N GLN A 194 1.85 20.83 -1.19
CA GLN A 194 2.84 21.90 -1.23
C GLN A 194 3.34 22.17 -2.66
N ALA A 195 3.59 21.12 -3.46
CA ALA A 195 3.99 21.31 -4.84
C ALA A 195 2.89 22.04 -5.63
N ILE A 196 1.63 21.63 -5.55
CA ILE A 196 0.52 22.25 -6.28
C ILE A 196 0.34 23.71 -5.87
N ASP A 197 0.29 23.99 -4.57
CA ASP A 197 0.13 25.34 -4.03
C ASP A 197 1.26 26.29 -4.44
N ASN A 198 2.46 25.74 -4.61
CA ASN A 198 3.64 26.49 -5.02
C ASN A 198 3.91 26.43 -6.54
N GLY A 199 2.90 26.13 -7.35
CA GLY A 199 3.01 26.18 -8.82
C GLY A 199 3.87 25.06 -9.40
N GLY A 200 3.98 23.94 -8.69
CA GLY A 200 4.60 22.70 -9.11
C GLY A 200 3.82 22.00 -10.23
N CYS A 201 4.49 21.03 -10.84
CA CYS A 201 3.98 20.29 -11.97
C CYS A 201 3.42 18.95 -11.51
N ALA A 202 2.16 18.68 -11.82
CA ALA A 202 1.53 17.39 -11.64
C ALA A 202 1.02 16.91 -12.99
N ILE A 203 1.31 15.66 -13.34
CA ILE A 203 0.94 15.03 -14.60
C ILE A 203 0.30 13.70 -14.27
N THR A 204 -0.87 13.46 -14.85
CA THR A 204 -1.50 12.15 -14.89
C THR A 204 -1.72 11.72 -16.33
N ARG A 205 -1.60 10.42 -16.62
CA ARG A 205 -2.04 9.84 -17.88
C ARG A 205 -2.68 8.48 -17.66
N THR A 206 -3.73 8.17 -18.39
CA THR A 206 -4.30 6.82 -18.40
C THR A 206 -3.45 5.91 -19.27
N VAL A 207 -3.08 4.75 -18.75
CA VAL A 207 -2.19 3.80 -19.40
C VAL A 207 -2.69 2.37 -19.24
N ASN A 208 -2.37 1.53 -20.24
CA ASN A 208 -2.44 0.09 -20.07
C ASN A 208 -1.19 -0.36 -19.32
N ILE A 209 -1.40 -0.95 -18.14
CA ILE A 209 -0.34 -1.39 -17.27
C ILE A 209 -0.06 -2.87 -17.58
N SER A 210 1.12 -3.15 -18.14
CA SER A 210 1.57 -4.54 -18.30
C SER A 210 2.19 -5.01 -17.00
N MET A 211 1.56 -5.99 -16.36
CA MET A 211 2.03 -6.60 -15.11
C MET A 211 2.68 -7.95 -15.42
N PRO A 212 3.77 -8.35 -14.72
CA PRO A 212 4.30 -9.72 -14.81
C PRO A 212 3.39 -10.75 -14.10
N ILE A 213 2.24 -10.31 -13.60
CA ILE A 213 1.21 -11.12 -12.97
C ILE A 213 0.11 -11.41 -14.00
N GLN A 214 -0.32 -12.67 -14.05
CA GLN A 214 -1.45 -13.05 -14.88
C GLN A 214 -2.76 -12.45 -14.33
N ALA A 215 -3.52 -11.78 -15.19
CA ALA A 215 -4.89 -11.34 -14.88
C ALA A 215 -5.74 -12.50 -14.37
N GLY A 216 -6.57 -12.26 -13.36
CA GLY A 216 -7.39 -13.31 -12.76
C GLY A 216 -6.64 -14.29 -11.86
N SER A 217 -5.33 -14.16 -11.63
CA SER A 217 -4.60 -15.01 -10.69
C SER A 217 -4.84 -14.60 -9.23
N LEU A 218 -4.50 -15.47 -8.26
CA LEU A 218 -4.56 -15.13 -6.84
C LEU A 218 -3.66 -13.94 -6.47
N LYS A 219 -2.54 -13.76 -7.18
CA LYS A 219 -1.63 -12.63 -7.00
C LYS A 219 -2.30 -11.32 -7.41
N ALA A 220 -2.97 -11.32 -8.56
CA ALA A 220 -3.75 -10.18 -9.04
C ALA A 220 -4.91 -9.86 -8.11
N PHE A 221 -5.58 -10.91 -7.61
CA PHE A 221 -6.66 -10.78 -6.63
C PHE A 221 -6.19 -10.17 -5.31
N ALA A 222 -5.05 -10.61 -4.77
CA ALA A 222 -4.49 -10.04 -3.56
C ALA A 222 -4.13 -8.56 -3.71
N THR A 223 -3.55 -8.15 -4.84
CA THR A 223 -3.33 -6.71 -5.12
C THR A 223 -4.64 -5.91 -5.08
N TYR A 224 -5.72 -6.47 -5.62
CA TYR A 224 -7.03 -5.83 -5.53
C TYR A 224 -7.55 -5.73 -4.08
N LEU A 225 -7.37 -6.77 -3.27
CA LEU A 225 -7.81 -6.76 -1.87
C LEU A 225 -7.11 -5.65 -1.07
N HIS A 226 -5.81 -5.48 -1.27
CA HIS A 226 -5.04 -4.41 -0.64
C HIS A 226 -5.61 -3.05 -1.03
N SER A 227 -5.74 -2.79 -2.34
CA SER A 227 -6.31 -1.55 -2.85
C SER A 227 -7.76 -1.33 -2.41
N LEU A 228 -8.55 -2.39 -2.25
CA LEU A 228 -9.89 -2.30 -1.69
C LEU A 228 -9.83 -1.79 -0.26
N ASP A 229 -8.98 -2.36 0.58
CA ASP A 229 -8.78 -1.96 1.98
C ASP A 229 -8.28 -0.50 2.07
N ASP A 230 -7.33 -0.11 1.22
CA ASP A 230 -6.84 1.27 1.10
C ASP A 230 -7.94 2.28 0.75
N SER A 231 -8.92 1.87 -0.06
CA SER A 231 -10.08 2.72 -0.39
C SER A 231 -10.98 3.00 0.83
N TYR A 232 -10.81 2.25 1.93
CA TYR A 232 -11.46 2.49 3.21
C TYR A 232 -10.59 3.31 4.14
N SER A 233 -9.35 2.91 4.39
CA SER A 233 -8.43 3.63 5.29
C SER A 233 -8.25 5.09 4.86
N HIS A 234 -8.14 5.34 3.55
CA HIS A 234 -7.84 6.67 3.00
C HIS A 234 -9.07 7.50 2.59
N GLN A 235 -10.30 7.04 2.86
CA GLN A 235 -11.51 7.71 2.39
C GLN A 235 -11.62 9.17 2.87
N ASP A 236 -11.27 9.45 4.12
CA ASP A 236 -11.33 10.81 4.68
C ASP A 236 -10.28 11.72 4.06
N CYS A 237 -9.07 11.19 3.83
CA CYS A 237 -8.03 11.89 3.10
C CYS A 237 -8.48 12.23 1.68
N LEU A 238 -8.99 11.24 0.92
CA LEU A 238 -9.52 11.45 -0.42
C LEU A 238 -10.65 12.47 -0.44
N THR A 239 -11.56 12.42 0.55
CA THR A 239 -12.65 13.38 0.69
C THR A 239 -12.13 14.79 0.97
N ALA A 240 -11.12 14.94 1.84
CA ALA A 240 -10.52 16.23 2.16
C ALA A 240 -9.68 16.80 1.02
N LEU A 241 -9.16 15.94 0.14
CA LEU A 241 -8.48 16.35 -1.09
C LEU A 241 -9.44 16.89 -2.15
N VAL A 242 -10.75 16.58 -2.06
CA VAL A 242 -11.75 17.16 -2.97
C VAL A 242 -11.75 18.68 -2.81
N GLY A 243 -11.32 19.37 -3.88
CA GLY A 243 -11.31 20.85 -3.94
C GLY A 243 -9.94 21.49 -3.76
N THR A 244 -8.88 20.72 -3.46
CA THR A 244 -7.50 21.24 -3.37
C THR A 244 -6.82 21.35 -4.74
N GLY A 245 -7.42 20.77 -5.78
CA GLY A 245 -6.81 20.64 -7.10
C GLY A 245 -5.79 19.50 -7.20
N ALA A 246 -5.62 18.70 -6.14
CA ALA A 246 -4.84 17.47 -6.18
C ALA A 246 -5.43 16.49 -7.22
N PRO A 247 -4.64 16.02 -8.19
CA PRO A 247 -5.13 15.11 -9.22
C PRO A 247 -5.18 13.65 -8.78
N TRP A 248 -4.64 13.30 -7.61
CA TRP A 248 -4.72 11.96 -7.00
C TRP A 248 -4.55 12.05 -5.48
N GLY A 249 -4.87 10.95 -4.79
CA GLY A 249 -4.69 10.79 -3.35
C GLY A 249 -3.23 10.65 -2.93
N THR A 250 -2.80 11.38 -1.90
CA THR A 250 -1.48 11.19 -1.28
C THR A 250 -1.46 11.66 0.17
N HIS A 251 -0.52 11.14 0.96
CA HIS A 251 -0.31 11.63 2.32
C HIS A 251 0.31 13.02 2.34
N THR A 252 -0.02 13.76 3.40
CA THR A 252 0.68 14.97 3.83
C THR A 252 1.59 14.62 5.00
N ILE A 253 2.51 15.53 5.37
CA ILE A 253 3.37 15.35 6.55
C ILE A 253 3.36 16.66 7.35
N LEU A 254 2.50 16.74 8.37
CA LEU A 254 2.27 17.95 9.18
C LEU A 254 3.58 18.49 9.78
N VAL A 255 4.44 17.59 10.29
CA VAL A 255 5.71 17.97 10.92
C VAL A 255 6.71 18.59 9.94
N LEU A 256 6.48 18.41 8.63
CA LEU A 256 7.23 19.04 7.55
C LEU A 256 6.55 20.32 7.02
N GLY A 257 5.59 20.86 7.79
CA GLY A 257 4.92 22.12 7.51
C GLY A 257 3.69 22.03 6.61
N ASP A 258 3.29 20.83 6.19
CA ASP A 258 2.08 20.63 5.38
C ASP A 258 0.84 20.50 6.27
N THR A 259 0.43 21.62 6.89
CA THR A 259 -0.73 21.66 7.80
C THR A 259 -2.10 21.68 7.10
N SER A 260 -2.10 21.55 5.77
CA SER A 260 -3.26 21.84 4.93
C SER A 260 -4.39 20.82 5.08
N ILE A 261 -4.06 19.54 5.28
CA ILE A 261 -5.03 18.44 5.27
C ILE A 261 -4.70 17.42 6.36
N PRO A 262 -5.16 17.63 7.62
CA PRO A 262 -4.91 16.71 8.73
C PRO A 262 -5.37 15.28 8.45
N ALA A 263 -6.46 15.10 7.71
CA ALA A 263 -6.98 13.79 7.33
C ALA A 263 -6.00 12.94 6.50
N CYS A 264 -5.06 13.58 5.80
CA CYS A 264 -4.03 12.92 5.01
C CYS A 264 -2.68 12.79 5.72
N ASP A 265 -2.54 13.33 6.94
CA ASP A 265 -1.26 13.39 7.64
C ASP A 265 -0.75 12.00 7.99
N TYR A 266 0.45 11.65 7.54
CA TYR A 266 1.10 10.41 7.94
C TYR A 266 2.62 10.59 7.96
N ASN A 267 3.23 10.41 9.14
CA ASN A 267 4.68 10.47 9.31
C ASN A 267 5.29 9.07 9.51
N PRO A 268 5.82 8.44 8.46
CA PRO A 268 6.32 7.06 8.56
C PRO A 268 7.56 6.94 9.48
N THR A 269 8.31 8.03 9.66
CA THR A 269 9.54 8.02 10.46
C THR A 269 9.26 8.00 11.95
N ALA A 270 8.14 8.59 12.35
CA ALA A 270 7.69 8.70 13.73
C ALA A 270 6.15 8.66 13.75
N PRO A 271 5.55 7.49 13.48
CA PRO A 271 4.11 7.35 13.52
C PRO A 271 3.61 7.60 14.95
N THR A 272 2.45 8.18 15.07
CA THR A 272 1.82 8.56 16.35
C THR A 272 0.34 8.20 16.31
N ASN A 273 -0.27 8.01 17.48
CA ASN A 273 -1.73 7.81 17.59
C ASN A 273 -2.58 8.96 16.99
N ASP A 274 -1.98 10.12 16.74
CA ASP A 274 -2.65 11.29 16.19
C ASP A 274 -2.55 11.40 14.65
N ASP A 275 -1.73 10.59 13.97
CA ASP A 275 -1.62 10.59 12.49
C ASP A 275 -2.71 9.74 11.82
N ALA A 276 -2.78 9.68 10.49
CA ALA A 276 -3.83 8.96 9.75
C ALA A 276 -3.93 7.49 10.16
N HIS A 277 -2.81 6.79 10.32
CA HIS A 277 -2.81 5.36 10.64
C HIS A 277 -2.95 5.15 12.14
N GLY A 278 -2.41 6.05 12.97
CA GLY A 278 -2.66 6.07 14.40
C GLY A 278 -4.11 6.40 14.77
N ARG A 279 -4.82 7.20 13.96
CA ARG A 279 -6.25 7.46 14.17
C ARG A 279 -7.12 6.28 13.78
N GLU A 280 -6.65 5.48 12.83
CA GLU A 280 -7.29 4.25 12.39
C GLU A 280 -7.05 3.08 13.36
N PHE A 281 -5.79 2.89 13.77
CA PHE A 281 -5.34 1.71 14.53
C PHE A 281 -4.97 1.99 16.00
N GLY A 282 -4.93 3.25 16.42
CA GLY A 282 -4.51 3.66 17.76
C GLY A 282 -5.58 3.55 18.84
N SER A 283 -5.14 3.76 20.09
CA SER A 283 -5.97 3.54 21.29
C SER A 283 -6.91 4.70 21.65
N ILE A 284 -6.68 5.89 21.10
CA ILE A 284 -7.33 7.14 21.56
C ILE A 284 -8.39 7.67 20.58
N TYR A 285 -8.30 7.34 19.29
CA TYR A 285 -9.26 7.76 18.26
C TYR A 285 -10.10 6.61 17.72
N THR A 286 -11.32 6.96 17.29
CA THR A 286 -12.47 6.06 17.19
C THR A 286 -12.79 5.59 15.77
N ASP A 287 -11.89 5.73 14.79
CA ASP A 287 -12.24 5.44 13.40
C ASP A 287 -12.10 3.98 12.96
N LYS A 288 -12.23 3.09 13.94
CA LYS A 288 -12.21 1.64 13.78
C LYS A 288 -13.37 1.14 12.92
N VAL A 289 -14.42 1.94 12.74
CA VAL A 289 -15.59 1.58 11.92
C VAL A 289 -15.18 1.39 10.46
N ARG A 290 -14.37 2.30 9.88
CA ARG A 290 -13.91 2.14 8.50
C ARG A 290 -13.09 0.88 8.32
N THR A 291 -12.17 0.61 9.24
CA THR A 291 -11.32 -0.57 9.27
C THR A 291 -12.13 -1.87 9.39
N ILE A 292 -13.19 -1.89 10.22
CA ILE A 292 -14.12 -3.01 10.32
C ILE A 292 -14.89 -3.20 9.00
N ASP A 293 -15.39 -2.11 8.41
CA ASP A 293 -16.13 -2.17 7.14
C ASP A 293 -15.24 -2.63 5.99
N ALA A 294 -13.99 -2.18 5.95
CA ALA A 294 -12.98 -2.62 5.01
C ALA A 294 -12.71 -4.12 5.13
N THR A 295 -12.50 -4.58 6.38
CA THR A 295 -12.29 -6.00 6.68
C THR A 295 -13.46 -6.85 6.22
N ARG A 296 -14.70 -6.38 6.45
CA ARG A 296 -15.91 -7.07 5.99
C ARG A 296 -16.03 -7.08 4.47
N ALA A 297 -15.65 -6.00 3.79
CA ALA A 297 -15.63 -5.93 2.33
C ALA A 297 -14.60 -6.91 1.74
N VAL A 298 -13.38 -6.93 2.28
CA VAL A 298 -12.33 -7.90 1.94
C VAL A 298 -12.82 -9.33 2.17
N TYR A 299 -13.46 -9.61 3.30
CA TYR A 299 -14.06 -10.92 3.57
C TYR A 299 -15.15 -11.29 2.56
N GLY A 300 -15.97 -10.33 2.13
CA GLY A 300 -16.98 -10.50 1.09
C GLY A 300 -16.38 -10.92 -0.25
N GLU A 301 -15.34 -10.22 -0.71
CA GLU A 301 -14.59 -10.54 -1.92
C GLU A 301 -13.92 -11.93 -1.83
N LEU A 302 -13.22 -12.21 -0.73
CA LEU A 302 -12.62 -13.51 -0.47
C LEU A 302 -13.67 -14.62 -0.51
N SER A 303 -14.81 -14.43 0.15
CA SER A 303 -15.90 -15.41 0.19
C SER A 303 -16.49 -15.66 -1.20
N ALA A 304 -16.74 -14.60 -1.96
CA ALA A 304 -17.24 -14.70 -3.33
C ALA A 304 -16.24 -15.44 -4.23
N ARG A 305 -14.96 -15.08 -4.15
CA ARG A 305 -13.89 -15.67 -4.95
C ARG A 305 -13.66 -17.14 -4.61
N SER A 306 -13.65 -17.44 -3.31
CA SER A 306 -13.56 -18.79 -2.78
C SER A 306 -14.68 -19.67 -3.32
N VAL A 307 -15.94 -19.24 -3.29
CA VAL A 307 -17.06 -20.03 -3.85
C VAL A 307 -16.90 -20.20 -5.36
N GLN A 308 -16.56 -19.14 -6.09
CA GLN A 308 -16.57 -19.17 -7.54
C GLN A 308 -15.40 -19.95 -8.15
N ARG A 309 -14.19 -19.90 -7.57
CA ARG A 309 -12.98 -20.34 -8.30
C ARG A 309 -12.02 -21.22 -7.52
N GLU A 310 -11.47 -20.78 -6.39
CA GLU A 310 -10.33 -21.47 -5.77
C GLU A 310 -10.64 -22.08 -4.39
N GLY A 311 -11.80 -21.82 -3.80
CA GLY A 311 -12.17 -22.32 -2.48
C GLY A 311 -12.27 -23.84 -2.45
N VAL A 312 -11.72 -24.42 -1.38
CA VAL A 312 -11.80 -25.84 -1.02
C VAL A 312 -12.98 -26.11 -0.09
N TYR A 313 -13.43 -25.10 0.65
CA TYR A 313 -14.54 -25.15 1.60
C TYR A 313 -15.51 -24.00 1.37
N PHE A 314 -16.77 -24.18 1.75
CA PHE A 314 -17.69 -23.05 1.82
C PHE A 314 -17.21 -22.01 2.84
N PRO A 315 -17.36 -20.70 2.56
CA PRO A 315 -17.07 -19.64 3.52
C PRO A 315 -17.83 -19.84 4.82
N LEU A 316 -17.19 -19.57 5.95
CA LEU A 316 -17.86 -19.53 7.24
C LEU A 316 -18.79 -18.30 7.30
N PRO A 317 -20.08 -18.45 7.64
CA PRO A 317 -20.90 -17.28 7.92
C PRO A 317 -20.26 -16.37 8.96
N LEU A 318 -20.40 -15.05 8.85
CA LEU A 318 -19.93 -14.10 9.86
C LEU A 318 -20.51 -14.38 11.26
N THR A 319 -21.66 -15.05 11.34
CA THR A 319 -22.31 -15.51 12.58
C THR A 319 -21.75 -16.82 13.14
N THR A 320 -20.74 -17.43 12.50
CA THR A 320 -20.11 -18.67 12.95
C THR A 320 -19.45 -18.46 14.30
N THR A 321 -19.82 -19.28 15.28
CA THR A 321 -19.24 -19.22 16.61
C THR A 321 -17.87 -19.92 16.64
N LEU A 322 -16.87 -19.22 17.13
CA LEU A 322 -15.48 -19.63 17.30
C LEU A 322 -15.06 -19.48 18.77
N ILE A 323 -14.08 -20.27 19.22
CA ILE A 323 -13.43 -20.07 20.52
C ILE A 323 -12.04 -19.48 20.25
N VAL A 324 -11.91 -18.17 20.39
CA VAL A 324 -10.67 -17.43 20.13
C VAL A 324 -10.08 -16.96 21.45
N SER A 325 -8.85 -17.38 21.75
CA SER A 325 -8.16 -17.08 23.01
C SER A 325 -9.02 -17.47 24.24
N GLY A 326 -9.68 -18.63 24.18
CA GLY A 326 -10.53 -19.15 25.26
C GLY A 326 -11.89 -18.47 25.43
N THR A 327 -12.24 -17.51 24.57
CA THR A 327 -13.53 -16.79 24.63
C THR A 327 -14.35 -17.08 23.38
N GLN A 328 -15.64 -17.38 23.59
CA GLN A 328 -16.59 -17.61 22.51
C GLN A 328 -16.95 -16.28 21.83
N ARG A 329 -16.79 -16.21 20.51
CA ARG A 329 -17.13 -15.06 19.67
C ARG A 329 -17.67 -15.55 18.34
N THR A 330 -18.57 -14.82 17.71
CA THR A 330 -18.82 -14.99 16.27
C THR A 330 -17.57 -14.60 15.46
N LEU A 331 -17.47 -15.03 14.21
CA LEU A 331 -16.38 -14.64 13.31
C LEU A 331 -16.31 -13.11 13.18
N ASP A 332 -17.46 -12.44 13.03
CA ASP A 332 -17.53 -10.97 12.97
C ASP A 332 -17.07 -10.29 14.27
N GLU A 333 -17.46 -10.82 15.43
CA GLU A 333 -17.00 -10.32 16.73
C GLU A 333 -15.49 -10.55 16.93
N ALA A 334 -14.95 -11.67 16.44
CA ALA A 334 -13.52 -11.95 16.53
C ALA A 334 -12.70 -11.00 15.62
N ILE A 335 -13.19 -10.75 14.40
CA ILE A 335 -12.64 -9.75 13.49
C ILE A 335 -12.68 -8.35 14.12
N THR A 336 -13.86 -7.96 14.62
CA THR A 336 -14.05 -6.66 15.26
C THR A 336 -13.10 -6.49 16.45
N HIS A 337 -12.97 -7.51 17.30
CA HIS A 337 -12.07 -7.48 18.44
C HIS A 337 -10.59 -7.37 18.05
N PHE A 338 -10.17 -7.99 16.94
CA PHE A 338 -8.82 -7.82 16.40
C PHE A 338 -8.54 -6.36 16.00
N VAL A 339 -9.53 -5.69 15.41
CA VAL A 339 -9.43 -4.29 14.99
C VAL A 339 -9.51 -3.33 16.19
N THR A 340 -10.45 -3.55 17.11
CA THR A 340 -10.81 -2.54 18.13
C THR A 340 -9.99 -2.62 19.41
N ASP A 341 -9.61 -3.81 19.83
CA ASP A 341 -9.16 -4.04 21.21
C ASP A 341 -7.65 -4.31 21.31
N GLN A 342 -6.99 -4.46 20.17
CA GLN A 342 -5.55 -4.71 20.10
C GLN A 342 -4.80 -3.37 20.10
N ASN A 343 -4.05 -3.09 21.17
CA ASN A 343 -3.26 -1.87 21.26
C ASN A 343 -2.14 -1.86 20.21
N PHE A 344 -2.07 -0.76 19.43
CA PHE A 344 -1.01 -0.45 18.46
C PHE A 344 0.40 -0.67 19.05
N ASP A 345 0.60 -0.33 20.33
CA ASP A 345 1.90 -0.42 20.99
C ASP A 345 2.30 -1.84 21.45
N VAL A 346 1.48 -2.87 21.18
CA VAL A 346 1.72 -4.27 21.64
C VAL A 346 1.51 -5.29 20.50
N PRO A 347 2.33 -5.26 19.44
CA PRO A 347 2.14 -6.10 18.24
C PRO A 347 2.22 -7.61 18.54
N THR A 348 2.98 -8.03 19.55
CA THR A 348 3.05 -9.44 19.97
C THR A 348 1.69 -9.99 20.39
N TYR A 349 0.87 -9.19 21.08
CA TYR A 349 -0.46 -9.61 21.52
C TYR A 349 -1.44 -9.72 20.34
N ARG A 350 -1.38 -8.76 19.41
CA ARG A 350 -2.16 -8.76 18.17
C ARG A 350 -1.87 -10.01 17.32
N ARG A 351 -0.60 -10.35 17.13
CA ARG A 351 -0.17 -11.56 16.41
C ARG A 351 -0.63 -12.83 17.09
N GLN A 352 -0.47 -12.90 18.42
CA GLN A 352 -0.97 -14.05 19.19
C GLN A 352 -2.48 -14.22 19.04
N TYR A 353 -3.23 -13.12 18.99
CA TYR A 353 -4.67 -13.17 18.72
C TYR A 353 -4.96 -13.69 17.31
N ALA A 354 -4.26 -13.20 16.28
CA ALA A 354 -4.40 -13.67 14.90
C ALA A 354 -4.11 -15.18 14.78
N ASP A 355 -3.04 -15.67 15.42
CA ASP A 355 -2.71 -17.09 15.47
C ASP A 355 -3.82 -17.91 16.15
N ASN A 356 -4.38 -17.41 17.27
CA ASN A 356 -5.51 -18.05 17.94
C ASN A 356 -6.78 -18.06 17.08
N LEU A 357 -7.01 -17.00 16.30
CA LEU A 357 -8.12 -16.92 15.36
C LEU A 357 -7.95 -17.94 14.22
N VAL A 358 -6.75 -18.05 13.64
CA VAL A 358 -6.40 -19.07 12.64
C VAL A 358 -6.65 -20.48 13.18
N ASN A 359 -6.22 -20.76 14.41
CA ASN A 359 -6.45 -22.05 15.06
C ASN A 359 -7.95 -22.34 15.25
N ALA A 360 -8.74 -21.34 15.64
CA ALA A 360 -10.19 -21.49 15.79
C ALA A 360 -10.89 -21.75 14.45
N ILE A 361 -10.48 -21.04 13.39
CA ILE A 361 -11.02 -21.22 12.03
C ILE A 361 -10.68 -22.62 11.49
N THR A 362 -9.43 -23.05 11.62
CA THR A 362 -8.96 -24.33 11.05
C THR A 362 -9.46 -25.55 11.83
N SER A 363 -9.83 -25.39 13.10
CA SER A 363 -10.48 -26.43 13.92
C SER A 363 -12.00 -26.52 13.72
N THR A 364 -12.60 -25.56 13.02
CA THR A 364 -14.03 -25.59 12.70
C THR A 364 -14.31 -26.65 11.64
N VAL A 365 -15.36 -27.46 11.82
CA VAL A 365 -15.79 -28.43 10.80
C VAL A 365 -16.37 -27.70 9.59
N ARG A 366 -15.90 -28.04 8.39
CA ARG A 366 -16.27 -27.33 7.16
C ARG A 366 -16.81 -28.28 6.10
N VAL A 367 -17.72 -27.75 5.29
CA VAL A 367 -18.25 -28.45 4.12
C VAL A 367 -17.29 -28.19 2.95
N SER A 368 -16.78 -29.25 2.34
CA SER A 368 -15.96 -29.16 1.14
C SER A 368 -16.78 -28.68 -0.06
N ILE A 369 -16.16 -27.93 -0.95
CA ILE A 369 -16.75 -27.58 -2.24
C ILE A 369 -16.30 -28.64 -3.25
N ASP A 370 -17.26 -29.43 -3.74
CA ASP A 370 -17.01 -30.35 -4.84
C ASP A 370 -17.07 -29.58 -6.17
N ARG A 371 -15.92 -29.46 -6.85
CA ARG A 371 -15.80 -28.76 -8.13
C ARG A 371 -15.75 -29.75 -9.29
N LEU A 372 -16.69 -29.63 -10.22
CA LEU A 372 -16.63 -30.32 -11.50
C LEU A 372 -15.97 -29.41 -12.55
N TYR A 373 -14.73 -29.70 -12.90
CA TYR A 373 -14.05 -29.01 -14.00
C TYR A 373 -14.42 -29.66 -15.32
N LEU A 374 -15.20 -28.96 -16.14
CA LEU A 374 -15.52 -29.40 -17.49
C LEU A 374 -14.41 -28.93 -18.45
N PRO A 375 -13.83 -29.83 -19.27
CA PRO A 375 -12.85 -29.41 -20.27
C PRO A 375 -13.53 -28.49 -21.30
N ILE A 376 -12.96 -27.29 -21.48
CA ILE A 376 -13.39 -26.39 -22.56
C ILE A 376 -12.78 -26.93 -23.85
N ILE A 377 -13.61 -27.50 -24.72
CA ILE A 377 -13.21 -27.83 -26.10
C ILE A 377 -13.29 -26.54 -26.92
N THR A 378 -12.18 -25.82 -27.04
CA THR A 378 -12.04 -24.70 -27.96
C THR A 378 -11.90 -25.24 -29.39
N LYS A 379 -12.77 -24.81 -30.31
CA LYS A 379 -12.70 -25.14 -31.76
C LYS A 379 -11.71 -24.26 -32.51
#